data_AF-A0A9P6PDN1-F1
#
_entry.id   AF-A0A9P6PDN1-F1
#
_cell.length_a   1.000
_cell.length_b   1.000
_cell.length_c   1.000
_cell.angle_alpha   90.00
_cell.angle_beta   90.00
_cell.angle_gamma   90.00
#
_symmetry.space_group_name_H-M   'P 1'
#
loop_
_entity.id
_entity.type
_entity.pdbx_description
1 polymer ?
#
loop_
_entity_poly.entity_id
_entity_poly.type
_entity_poly.pdbx_seq_one_letter_code
_entity_poly.pdbx_strand_id
1 'polypeptide(L)'
;MVAGISTSLILETVLLQRSMGVSYVDAFKAAMGMSFASMCAMELAENAVDWHLTGGQVAFQDPNFWLAAAASTAAGFSVPLPYNYWRLKALGKACH
;
A
#
# COMPACT_ATOMS: atom_id res chain seq x y z
N MET A 1 -1.32 -9.68 -3.36
CA MET A 1 0.03 -9.45 -2.79
C MET A 1 1.16 -9.32 -3.81
N VAL A 2 1.81 -10.38 -4.33
CA VAL A 2 3.07 -10.21 -5.12
C VAL A 2 2.89 -9.38 -6.40
N ALA A 3 1.85 -9.65 -7.18
CA ALA A 3 1.58 -8.89 -8.41
C ALA A 3 1.18 -7.42 -8.13
N GLY A 4 0.45 -7.16 -7.04
CA GLY A 4 0.07 -5.80 -6.63
C GLY A 4 1.29 -4.97 -6.25
N ILE A 5 2.15 -5.52 -5.40
CA ILE A 5 3.40 -4.87 -4.98
C ILE A 5 4.34 -4.64 -6.18
N SER A 6 4.53 -5.64 -7.04
CA SER A 6 5.43 -5.49 -8.20
C SER A 6 4.95 -4.41 -9.17
N THR A 7 3.64 -4.36 -9.43
CA THR A 7 3.06 -3.39 -10.37
C THR A 7 3.13 -1.97 -9.80
N SER A 8 2.81 -1.80 -8.51
CA SER A 8 2.94 -0.52 -7.80
C SER A 8 4.39 -0.03 -7.78
N LEU A 9 5.35 -0.93 -7.55
CA LEU A 9 6.76 -0.57 -7.50
C LEU A 9 7.31 -0.17 -8.88
N ILE A 10 6.91 -0.88 -9.94
CA ILE A 10 7.22 -0.50 -11.32
C ILE A 10 6.62 0.88 -11.63
N LEU A 11 5.35 1.10 -11.27
CA LEU A 11 4.66 2.35 -11.53
C LEU A 11 5.32 3.53 -10.81
N GLU A 12 5.64 3.42 -9.52
CA GLU A 12 6.35 4.44 -8.76
C GLU A 12 7.75 4.70 -9.33
N THR A 13 8.48 3.65 -9.71
CA THR A 13 9.81 3.79 -10.32
C THR A 13 9.74 4.57 -11.64
N VAL A 14 8.77 4.25 -12.50
CA VAL A 14 8.56 4.94 -13.78
C VAL A 14 8.11 6.38 -13.57
N LEU A 15 7.22 6.64 -12.62
CA LEU A 15 6.74 7.99 -12.31
C LEU A 15 7.86 8.86 -11.70
N LEU A 16 8.68 8.32 -10.80
CA LEU A 16 9.82 9.03 -10.23
C LEU A 16 10.87 9.37 -11.29
N GLN A 17 11.16 8.42 -12.18
CA GLN A 17 12.06 8.66 -13.31
C GLN A 17 11.53 9.78 -14.21
N ARG A 18 10.23 9.77 -14.54
CA ARG A 18 9.62 10.78 -15.42
C ARG A 18 9.47 12.15 -14.76
N SER A 19 9.15 12.20 -13.48
CA SER A 19 8.90 13.46 -12.76
C SER A 19 10.19 14.15 -12.31
N MET A 20 11.19 13.40 -11.86
CA MET A 20 12.43 13.95 -11.30
C MET A 20 13.65 13.76 -12.22
N GLY A 21 13.54 12.98 -13.30
CA GLY A 21 14.65 12.75 -14.24
C GLY A 21 15.81 11.92 -13.68
N VAL A 22 15.61 11.26 -12.54
CA VAL A 22 16.64 10.44 -11.87
C VAL A 22 16.92 9.13 -12.61
N SER A 23 18.10 8.53 -12.40
CA SER A 23 18.42 7.21 -12.95
C SER A 23 17.42 6.15 -12.46
N TYR A 24 17.10 5.17 -13.30
CA TYR A 24 16.19 4.06 -12.95
C TYR A 24 16.61 3.34 -11.66
N VAL A 25 17.92 3.21 -11.41
CA VAL A 25 18.45 2.57 -10.20
C VAL A 25 18.12 3.39 -8.95
N ASP A 26 18.21 4.71 -9.04
CA ASP A 26 17.94 5.60 -7.91
C ASP A 26 16.43 5.78 -7.69
N ALA A 27 15.64 5.81 -8.76
CA ALA A 27 14.18 5.78 -8.70
C ALA A 27 13.67 4.52 -8.00
N PHE A 28 14.24 3.35 -8.33
CA PHE A 28 13.87 2.08 -7.71
C PHE A 28 14.25 2.05 -6.23
N LYS A 29 15.47 2.50 -5.88
CA LYS A 29 15.89 2.62 -4.47
C LYS A 29 15.00 3.57 -3.69
N ALA A 30 14.57 4.67 -4.31
CA ALA A 30 13.66 5.63 -3.70
C ALA A 30 12.25 5.03 -3.49
N ALA A 31 11.68 4.36 -4.49
CA ALA A 31 10.39 3.66 -4.37
C ALA A 31 10.43 2.60 -3.25
N MET A 32 11.49 1.78 -3.23
CA MET A 32 11.73 0.80 -2.16
C MET A 32 11.85 1.46 -0.78
N GLY A 33 12.51 2.62 -0.68
CA GLY A 33 12.77 3.32 0.58
C GLY A 33 11.63 4.22 1.09
N MET A 34 10.68 4.58 0.24
CA MET A 34 9.56 5.47 0.61
C MET A 34 8.26 4.72 0.86
N SER A 35 7.92 3.73 0.04
CA SER A 35 6.57 3.15 0.00
C SER A 35 6.50 1.64 0.25
N PHE A 36 7.58 0.88 0.03
CA PHE A 36 7.50 -0.60 0.01
C PHE A 36 6.98 -1.23 1.32
N ALA A 37 7.48 -0.78 2.48
CA ALA A 37 7.02 -1.32 3.77
C ALA A 37 5.53 -1.03 4.02
N SER A 38 5.06 0.16 3.63
CA SER A 38 3.65 0.54 3.73
C SER A 38 2.78 -0.22 2.73
N MET A 39 3.26 -0.47 1.51
CA MET A 39 2.56 -1.32 0.52
C MET A 39 2.39 -2.75 1.02
N CYS A 40 3.45 -3.34 1.60
CA CYS A 40 3.36 -4.67 2.21
C CYS A 40 2.37 -4.70 3.37
N ALA A 41 2.39 -3.69 4.25
CA ALA A 41 1.48 -3.61 5.38
C ALA A 41 0.01 -3.44 4.95
N MET A 42 -0.24 -2.62 3.93
CA MET A 42 -1.57 -2.42 3.35
C MET A 42 -2.11 -3.70 2.73
N GLU A 43 -1.36 -4.33 1.83
CA GLU A 43 -1.79 -5.57 1.17
C GLU A 43 -2.01 -6.69 2.19
N LEU A 44 -1.17 -6.79 3.22
CA LEU A 44 -1.33 -7.81 4.26
C LEU A 44 -2.58 -7.54 5.10
N ALA A 45 -2.85 -6.29 5.46
CA ALA A 45 -4.06 -5.91 6.19
C ALA A 45 -5.33 -6.19 5.37
N GLU A 46 -5.33 -5.85 4.09
CA GLU A 46 -6.45 -6.11 3.18
C GLU A 46 -6.72 -7.61 3.04
N ASN A 47 -5.68 -8.41 2.80
CA ASN A 47 -5.83 -9.87 2.72
C ASN A 47 -6.29 -10.48 4.05
N ALA A 48 -5.81 -9.96 5.19
CA ALA A 48 -6.21 -10.45 6.51
C ALA A 48 -7.68 -10.12 6.82
N VAL A 49 -8.12 -8.89 6.53
CA VAL A 49 -9.51 -8.47 6.76
C VAL A 49 -10.46 -9.16 5.79
N ASP A 50 -10.07 -9.30 4.52
CA ASP A 50 -10.86 -10.04 3.54
C ASP A 50 -11.02 -11.51 3.96
N TRP A 51 -9.91 -12.19 4.29
CA TRP A 51 -9.99 -13.56 4.83
C TRP A 51 -10.92 -13.64 6.05
N HIS A 52 -10.83 -12.67 6.97
CA HIS A 52 -11.65 -12.68 8.18
C HIS A 52 -13.14 -12.48 7.91
N LEU A 53 -13.51 -11.68 6.90
CA LEU A 53 -14.90 -11.32 6.60
C LEU A 53 -15.58 -12.23 5.58
N THR A 54 -14.87 -12.64 4.51
CA THR A 54 -15.40 -13.47 3.43
C THR A 54 -14.95 -14.92 3.50
N GLY A 55 -13.98 -15.26 4.38
CA GLY A 55 -13.45 -16.62 4.50
C GLY A 55 -12.74 -17.11 3.23
N GLY A 56 -12.37 -16.19 2.32
CA GLY A 56 -11.79 -16.51 1.01
C GLY A 56 -12.82 -16.91 -0.06
N GLN A 57 -14.11 -16.69 0.18
CA GLN A 57 -15.15 -16.93 -0.84
C GLN A 57 -15.47 -15.66 -1.63
N VAL A 58 -15.24 -15.72 -2.94
CA VAL A 58 -15.52 -14.60 -3.84
C VAL A 58 -16.94 -14.72 -4.38
N ALA A 59 -17.86 -14.00 -3.75
CA ALA A 59 -19.27 -13.96 -4.14
C ALA A 59 -19.65 -12.54 -4.63
N PHE A 60 -19.37 -12.24 -5.89
CA PHE A 60 -19.66 -10.91 -6.49
C PHE A 60 -21.15 -10.52 -6.47
N GLN A 61 -22.04 -11.51 -6.34
CA GLN A 61 -23.48 -11.31 -6.31
C GLN A 61 -24.00 -10.96 -4.91
N ASP A 62 -23.18 -11.14 -3.87
CA ASP A 62 -23.57 -10.86 -2.49
C ASP A 62 -23.20 -9.42 -2.08
N PRO A 63 -24.15 -8.64 -1.51
CA PRO A 63 -23.87 -7.32 -0.95
C PRO A 63 -22.82 -7.35 0.17
N ASN A 64 -22.73 -8.47 0.90
CA ASN A 64 -21.76 -8.68 1.98
C ASN A 64 -20.32 -8.68 1.47
N PHE A 65 -20.09 -9.14 0.23
CA PHE A 65 -18.76 -9.09 -0.39
C PHE A 65 -18.29 -7.65 -0.60
N TRP A 66 -19.18 -6.77 -1.07
CA TRP A 66 -18.86 -5.36 -1.28
C TRP A 66 -18.63 -4.61 0.03
N LEU A 67 -19.40 -4.94 1.08
CA LEU A 67 -19.15 -4.42 2.43
C LEU A 67 -17.79 -4.90 2.98
N ALA A 68 -17.45 -6.18 2.80
CA ALA A 68 -16.17 -6.72 3.21
C ALA A 68 -15.01 -6.09 2.43
N ALA A 69 -15.17 -5.88 1.12
CA ALA A 69 -14.19 -5.18 0.30
C ALA A 69 -13.99 -3.74 0.77
N ALA A 70 -15.06 -3.00 1.06
CA ALA A 70 -14.96 -1.64 1.59
C ALA A 70 -14.25 -1.60 2.96
N ALA A 71 -14.56 -2.55 3.85
CA ALA A 71 -13.90 -2.67 5.15
C ALA A 71 -12.42 -3.05 5.01
N SER A 72 -12.10 -3.95 4.08
CA SER A 72 -10.74 -4.37 3.76
C SER A 72 -9.90 -3.19 3.27
N THR A 73 -10.38 -2.44 2.27
CA THR A 73 -9.69 -1.24 1.78
C THR A 73 -9.53 -0.17 2.87
N ALA A 74 -10.53 0.04 3.72
CA ALA A 74 -10.44 0.98 4.83
C ALA A 74 -9.35 0.57 5.85
N ALA A 75 -9.24 -0.73 6.14
CA ALA A 75 -8.19 -1.27 7.00
C ALA A 75 -6.81 -1.14 6.34
N GLY A 76 -6.70 -1.49 5.05
CA GLY A 76 -5.49 -1.31 4.23
C GLY A 76 -4.96 0.12 4.27
N PHE A 77 -5.85 1.11 4.16
CA PHE A 77 -5.48 2.52 4.25
C PHE A 77 -5.08 2.94 5.67
N SER A 78 -5.77 2.42 6.68
CA SER A 78 -5.58 2.81 8.08
C SER A 78 -4.29 2.26 8.70
N VAL A 79 -3.87 1.05 8.32
CA VAL A 79 -2.72 0.34 8.91
C VAL A 79 -1.35 1.02 8.67
N PRO A 80 -1.00 1.49 7.47
CA PRO A 80 0.31 2.13 7.24
C PRO A 80 0.40 3.56 7.79
N LEU A 81 -0.73 4.22 8.09
CA LEU A 81 -0.78 5.62 8.53
C LEU A 81 -0.04 5.89 9.87
N PRO A 82 -0.28 5.13 10.96
CA PRO A 82 0.44 5.33 12.23
C PRO A 82 1.95 5.19 12.09
N TYR A 83 2.41 4.21 11.30
CA TYR A 83 3.84 4.00 11.07
C TYR A 83 4.46 5.16 10.28
N ASN A 84 3.79 5.61 9.21
CA ASN A 84 4.29 6.72 8.41
C ASN A 84 4.31 8.04 9.21
N TYR A 85 3.29 8.28 10.04
CA TYR A 85 3.23 9.44 10.93
C TYR A 85 4.33 9.40 12.01
N TRP A 86 4.53 8.25 12.66
CA TRP A 86 5.60 8.08 13.64
C TRP A 86 6.98 8.31 13.02
N ARG A 87 7.23 7.78 11.82
CA ARG A 87 8.49 7.96 11.10
C ARG A 87 8.76 9.43 10.78
N LEU A 88 7.76 10.17 10.30
CA LEU A 88 7.88 11.60 10.02
C LEU A 88 8.20 12.40 11.29
N LYS A 89 7.52 12.09 12.39
CA LYS A 89 7.75 12.71 13.70
C LYS A 89 9.15 12.42 14.24
N ALA A 90 9.62 11.19 14.12
CA ALA A 90 10.96 10.77 14.58
C ALA A 90 12.09 11.42 13.76
N LEU A 91 11.88 11.64 12.46
CA LEU A 91 12.84 12.30 11.57
C LEU A 91 12.79 13.83 11.64
N GLY A 92 11.94 14.41 12.49
CA GLY A 92 11.76 15.86 12.59
C GLY A 92 11.23 16.51 11.30
N LYS A 93 10.67 15.72 10.38
CA LYS A 93 10.07 16.20 9.14
C LYS A 93 8.58 16.34 9.36
N ALA A 94 8.17 17.48 9.91
CA ALA A 94 6.77 17.87 9.91
C ALA A 94 6.46 18.60 8.60
N CYS A 95 5.39 18.23 7.90
CA CYS A 95 4.79 19.10 6.90
C CYS A 95 3.99 20.18 7.65
N HIS A 96 4.69 21.14 8.28
CA HIS A 96 4.13 22.42 8.70
C HIS A 96 5.22 23.45 8.99
#